data_AF-A0A7V8XV24-F1
#
_entry.id   AF-A0A7V8XV24-F1
#
_cell.length_a   1.000
_cell.length_b   1.000
_cell.length_c   1.000
_cell.angle_alpha   90.00
_cell.angle_beta   90.00
_cell.angle_gamma   90.00
#
_symmetry.space_group_name_H-M   'P 1'
#
loop_
_entity.id
_entity.type
_entity.pdbx_description
1 polymer ?
#
loop_
_entity_poly.entity_id
_entity_poly.type
_entity_poly.pdbx_seq_one_letter_code
_entity_poly.pdbx_strand_id
1 'polypeptide(L)'
;MGSKTGILLAGSFVVWVAAIAASTTVATGSTVQKTTNDGVYTKAQADGAKKQFDKMCADCHPFTVEARKKPKDIPLGDEPFFDTWSDRPLSELVTLITLTMPNDGSATVNDAEAMDLVAYVLQQNGMPTGPNPLSKDSTSATIVRPKK
;
A
#
# COMPACT_ATOMS: atom_id res chain seq x y z
N MET A 1 -32.43 -51.30 64.04
CA MET A 1 -31.65 -50.54 65.05
C MET A 1 -30.24 -51.11 65.05
N GLY A 2 -29.14 -50.40 64.86
CA GLY A 2 -28.91 -48.97 64.73
C GLY A 2 -27.47 -48.70 65.20
N SER A 3 -26.68 -48.01 64.35
CA SER A 3 -25.64 -47.02 64.74
C SER A 3 -24.37 -47.58 65.45
N LYS A 4 -23.11 -47.14 65.28
CA LYS A 4 -22.40 -45.98 64.68
C LYS A 4 -20.97 -46.43 64.33
N THR A 5 -20.44 -46.09 63.15
CA THR A 5 -19.46 -44.99 62.90
C THR A 5 -18.07 -45.19 63.51
N GLY A 6 -17.06 -45.28 62.64
CA GLY A 6 -15.65 -45.06 62.96
C GLY A 6 -14.84 -44.89 61.67
N ILE A 7 -14.68 -43.65 61.20
CA ILE A 7 -13.77 -43.25 60.13
C ILE A 7 -12.47 -42.76 60.76
N LEU A 8 -11.32 -43.29 60.34
CA LEU A 8 -10.02 -42.60 60.23
C LEU A 8 -9.24 -43.31 59.09
N LEU A 9 -9.24 -42.77 57.88
CA LEU A 9 -8.21 -41.90 57.27
C LEU A 9 -6.84 -42.58 57.10
N ALA A 10 -6.50 -42.89 55.84
CA ALA A 10 -5.35 -42.33 55.10
C ALA A 10 -4.86 -43.34 54.03
N GLY A 11 -5.01 -42.98 52.76
CA GLY A 11 -4.49 -43.78 51.64
C GLY A 11 -4.45 -42.91 50.39
N SER A 12 -3.28 -42.33 50.15
CA SER A 12 -2.92 -41.33 49.15
C SER A 12 -3.61 -41.44 47.77
N PHE A 13 -4.31 -40.38 47.39
CA PHE A 13 -4.63 -40.10 45.98
C PHE A 13 -3.41 -39.46 45.32
N VAL A 14 -2.67 -40.21 44.50
CA VAL A 14 -1.70 -39.64 43.57
C VAL A 14 -2.47 -39.18 42.35
N VAL A 15 -2.84 -37.89 42.33
CA VAL A 15 -3.39 -37.24 41.14
C VAL A 15 -2.21 -36.84 40.26
N TRP A 16 -1.99 -37.58 39.19
CA TRP A 16 -1.06 -37.20 38.11
C TRP A 16 -1.72 -36.09 37.29
N VAL A 17 -1.34 -34.84 37.54
CA VAL A 17 -1.73 -33.71 36.68
C VAL A 17 -0.77 -33.68 35.51
N ALA A 18 -1.18 -34.27 34.38
CA ALA A 18 -0.50 -34.09 33.11
C ALA A 18 -0.83 -32.67 32.58
N ALA A 19 0.08 -31.72 32.81
CA ALA A 19 0.01 -30.40 32.21
C ALA A 19 0.31 -30.50 30.70
N ILE A 20 -0.74 -30.52 29.89
CA ILE A 20 -0.62 -30.39 28.43
C ILE A 20 -0.32 -28.91 28.16
N ALA A 21 0.96 -28.58 28.00
CA ALA A 21 1.39 -27.28 27.49
C ALA A 21 1.01 -27.17 26.01
N ALA A 22 -0.18 -26.65 25.72
CA ALA A 22 -0.57 -26.28 24.36
C ALA A 22 0.29 -25.09 23.91
N SER A 23 1.34 -25.36 23.14
CA SER A 23 2.15 -24.34 22.48
C SER A 23 1.34 -23.75 21.33
N THR A 24 0.73 -22.59 21.53
CA THR A 24 0.11 -21.81 20.46
C THR A 24 1.20 -21.14 19.64
N THR A 25 1.64 -21.82 18.56
CA THR A 25 2.46 -21.18 17.55
C THR A 25 1.62 -20.15 16.80
N VAL A 26 1.78 -18.87 17.14
CA VAL A 26 1.27 -17.76 16.33
C VAL A 26 2.04 -17.78 15.00
N ALA A 27 1.41 -18.27 13.93
CA ALA A 27 1.94 -18.14 12.59
C ALA A 27 1.89 -16.66 12.20
N THR A 28 3.00 -15.95 12.36
CA THR A 28 3.20 -14.64 11.72
C THR A 28 3.29 -14.88 10.22
N GLY A 29 2.17 -14.81 9.52
CA GLY A 29 2.16 -14.81 8.07
C GLY A 29 2.96 -13.62 7.55
N SER A 30 4.09 -13.87 6.90
CA SER A 30 4.80 -12.84 6.14
C SER A 30 3.87 -12.35 5.03
N THR A 31 3.25 -11.19 5.22
CA THR A 31 2.58 -10.50 4.12
C THR A 31 3.67 -10.08 3.15
N VAL A 32 3.77 -10.78 2.02
CA VAL A 32 4.62 -10.35 0.91
C VAL A 32 4.17 -8.93 0.57
N GLN A 33 5.03 -7.95 0.83
CA GLN A 33 4.75 -6.55 0.51
C GLN A 33 4.66 -6.44 -0.99
N LYS A 34 3.51 -5.96 -1.49
CA LYS A 34 3.31 -5.72 -2.92
C LYS A 34 4.20 -4.57 -3.37
N THR A 35 4.52 -4.59 -4.65
CA THR A 35 5.24 -3.53 -5.34
C THR A 35 4.42 -3.06 -6.53
N THR A 36 4.79 -1.92 -7.11
CA THR A 36 4.16 -1.43 -8.35
C THR A 36 4.29 -2.40 -9.53
N ASN A 37 5.26 -3.33 -9.49
CA ASN A 37 5.41 -4.39 -10.50
C ASN A 37 4.35 -5.50 -10.40
N ASP A 38 3.52 -5.52 -9.37
CA ASP A 38 2.49 -6.55 -9.15
C ASP A 38 1.13 -6.19 -9.79
N GLY A 39 1.06 -5.15 -10.63
CA GLY A 39 -0.18 -4.75 -11.30
C GLY A 39 -1.20 -4.16 -10.33
N VAL A 40 -0.84 -3.04 -9.69
CA VAL A 40 -1.63 -2.45 -8.58
C VAL A 40 -2.73 -1.49 -9.02
N TYR A 41 -2.92 -1.31 -10.33
CA TYR A 41 -3.93 -0.42 -10.90
C TYR A 41 -4.49 -0.99 -12.21
N THR A 42 -5.68 -0.55 -12.64
CA THR A 42 -6.24 -0.98 -13.94
C THR A 42 -5.88 -0.02 -15.06
N LYS A 43 -5.84 -0.53 -16.29
CA LYS A 43 -5.73 0.30 -17.49
C LYS A 43 -6.85 1.34 -17.58
N ALA A 44 -8.10 0.95 -17.30
CA ALA A 44 -9.24 1.85 -17.41
C ALA A 44 -9.16 3.03 -16.42
N GLN A 45 -8.68 2.77 -15.19
CA GLN A 45 -8.45 3.80 -14.19
C GLN A 45 -7.42 4.82 -14.66
N ALA A 46 -6.25 4.34 -15.11
CA ALA A 46 -5.17 5.20 -15.55
C ALA A 46 -5.53 5.98 -16.83
N ASP A 47 -6.11 5.33 -17.84
CA ASP A 47 -6.56 6.00 -19.06
C ASP A 47 -7.64 7.08 -18.75
N GLY A 48 -8.55 6.81 -17.82
CA GLY A 48 -9.60 7.75 -17.41
C GLY A 48 -9.07 9.03 -16.76
N ALA A 49 -7.94 8.95 -16.06
CA ALA A 49 -7.31 10.08 -15.37
C ALA A 49 -6.55 11.03 -16.31
N LYS A 50 -6.26 10.61 -17.55
CA LYS A 50 -5.45 11.41 -18.50
C LYS A 50 -5.96 12.84 -18.66
N LYS A 51 -7.26 13.02 -18.88
CA LYS A 51 -7.84 14.36 -19.10
C LYS A 51 -7.68 15.27 -17.88
N GLN A 52 -7.79 14.69 -16.68
CA GLN A 52 -7.61 15.41 -15.43
C GLN A 52 -6.14 15.79 -15.23
N PHE A 53 -5.21 14.88 -15.52
CA PHE A 53 -3.78 15.14 -15.48
C PHE A 53 -3.39 16.27 -16.45
N ASP A 54 -3.86 16.21 -17.70
CA ASP A 54 -3.57 17.21 -18.73
C ASP A 54 -4.04 18.62 -18.31
N LYS A 55 -5.15 18.69 -17.55
CA LYS A 55 -5.72 19.96 -17.09
C LYS A 55 -5.00 20.54 -15.87
N MET A 56 -4.55 19.70 -14.93
CA MET A 56 -4.12 20.16 -13.60
C MET A 56 -2.63 19.96 -13.32
N CYS A 57 -1.99 19.00 -13.98
CA CYS A 57 -0.64 18.55 -13.64
C CYS A 57 0.37 18.89 -14.75
N ALA A 58 -0.01 18.70 -16.02
CA ALA A 58 0.92 18.69 -17.15
C ALA A 58 1.67 20.02 -17.41
N ASP A 59 1.20 21.16 -16.90
CA ASP A 59 1.89 22.45 -17.08
C ASP A 59 3.19 22.56 -16.27
N CYS A 60 3.29 21.83 -15.16
CA CYS A 60 4.45 21.81 -14.26
C CYS A 60 5.10 20.42 -14.15
N HIS A 61 4.39 19.37 -14.53
CA HIS A 61 4.81 17.97 -14.38
C HIS A 61 4.91 17.25 -15.73
N PRO A 62 5.95 17.53 -16.54
CA PRO A 62 6.20 16.75 -17.74
C PRO A 62 6.59 15.31 -17.40
N PHE A 63 6.42 14.37 -18.32
CA PHE A 63 6.83 12.98 -18.07
C PHE A 63 8.31 12.71 -18.31
N THR A 64 8.99 13.52 -19.15
CA THR A 64 10.43 13.34 -19.40
C THR A 64 11.23 14.55 -19.00
N VAL A 65 12.52 14.33 -18.75
CA VAL A 65 13.51 15.35 -18.46
C VAL A 65 13.62 16.38 -19.60
N GLU A 66 13.55 15.91 -20.84
CA GLU A 66 13.65 16.71 -22.06
C GLU A 66 12.39 17.55 -22.30
N ALA A 67 11.24 17.11 -21.79
CA ALA A 67 9.97 17.80 -21.92
C ALA A 67 9.81 19.00 -20.95
N ARG A 68 10.79 19.27 -20.09
CA ARG A 68 10.81 20.46 -19.23
C ARG A 68 10.85 21.74 -20.06
N LYS A 69 10.03 22.72 -19.67
CA LYS A 69 9.95 24.04 -20.28
C LYS A 69 10.35 25.17 -19.33
N LYS A 70 10.20 24.95 -18.01
CA LYS A 70 10.46 25.93 -16.96
C LYS A 70 11.42 25.34 -15.92
N PRO A 71 12.24 26.17 -15.24
CA PRO A 71 13.12 25.70 -14.18
C PRO A 71 12.41 24.99 -13.01
N LYS A 72 11.13 25.33 -12.77
CA LYS A 72 10.30 24.74 -11.72
C LYS A 72 9.61 23.44 -12.11
N ASP A 73 9.76 22.99 -13.36
CA ASP A 73 9.09 21.78 -13.82
C ASP A 73 9.72 20.55 -13.16
N ILE A 74 8.88 19.63 -12.67
CA ILE A 74 9.30 18.41 -11.98
C ILE A 74 8.91 17.21 -12.86
N PRO A 75 9.87 16.57 -13.55
CA PRO A 75 9.60 15.39 -14.35
C PRO A 75 9.02 14.26 -13.51
N LEU A 76 7.93 13.66 -13.97
CA LEU A 76 7.29 12.52 -13.34
C LEU A 76 7.70 11.17 -13.93
N GLY A 77 8.68 11.16 -14.82
CA GLY A 77 9.33 9.95 -15.29
C GLY A 77 10.84 10.10 -15.33
N ASP A 78 11.49 9.19 -16.07
CA ASP A 78 12.94 9.01 -16.08
C ASP A 78 13.52 8.85 -14.66
N GLU A 79 14.83 9.09 -14.50
CA GLU A 79 15.47 8.94 -13.20
C GLU A 79 15.01 9.92 -12.11
N PRO A 80 14.65 11.19 -12.37
CA PRO A 80 14.20 12.08 -11.30
C PRO A 80 13.01 11.55 -10.49
N PHE A 81 12.07 10.87 -11.15
CA PHE A 81 10.95 10.23 -10.47
C PHE A 81 11.46 9.10 -9.57
N PHE A 82 12.27 8.19 -10.10
CA PHE A 82 12.74 7.03 -9.34
C PHE A 82 13.74 7.39 -8.24
N ASP A 83 14.54 8.44 -8.40
CA ASP A 83 15.44 8.96 -7.36
C ASP A 83 14.65 9.49 -6.15
N THR A 84 13.44 10.00 -6.39
CA THR A 84 12.57 10.56 -5.34
C THR A 84 11.64 9.51 -4.73
N TRP A 85 11.16 8.56 -5.54
CA TRP A 85 10.03 7.71 -5.20
C TRP A 85 10.35 6.24 -5.01
N SER A 86 11.51 5.74 -5.47
CA SER A 86 11.87 4.34 -5.23
C SER A 86 11.88 4.02 -3.74
N ASP A 87 11.44 2.80 -3.40
CA ASP A 87 11.37 2.28 -2.03
C ASP A 87 10.37 3.00 -1.10
N ARG A 88 9.58 3.94 -1.64
CA ARG A 88 8.49 4.60 -0.91
C ARG A 88 7.13 4.01 -1.27
N PRO A 89 6.16 3.98 -0.34
CA PRO A 89 4.82 3.51 -0.63
C PRO A 89 4.04 4.52 -1.49
N LEU A 90 3.13 4.02 -2.34
CA LEU A 90 2.25 4.87 -3.15
C LEU A 90 1.38 5.82 -2.30
N SER A 91 1.07 5.44 -1.07
CA SER A 91 0.29 6.26 -0.12
C SER A 91 0.94 7.62 0.15
N GLU A 92 2.27 7.70 0.14
CA GLU A 92 2.97 8.97 0.30
C GLU A 92 2.81 9.88 -0.93
N LEU A 93 2.79 9.30 -2.14
CA LEU A 93 2.54 10.07 -3.37
C LEU A 93 1.09 10.57 -3.42
N VAL A 94 0.12 9.71 -3.08
CA VAL A 94 -1.29 10.09 -2.95
C VAL A 94 -1.43 11.23 -1.94
N THR A 95 -0.82 11.10 -0.77
CA THR A 95 -0.86 12.13 0.28
C THR A 95 -0.25 13.45 -0.19
N LEU A 96 0.90 13.40 -0.88
CA LEU A 96 1.53 14.60 -1.41
C LEU A 96 0.60 15.33 -2.39
N ILE A 97 -0.02 14.60 -3.30
CA ILE A 97 -0.95 15.17 -4.29
C ILE A 97 -2.13 15.83 -3.57
N THR A 98 -2.81 15.11 -2.68
CA THR A 98 -3.98 15.62 -1.95
C THR A 98 -3.67 16.86 -1.11
N LEU A 99 -2.49 16.93 -0.49
CA LEU A 99 -2.16 17.99 0.47
C LEU A 99 -1.50 19.22 -0.16
N THR A 100 -0.82 19.07 -1.30
CA THR A 100 0.08 20.12 -1.81
C THR A 100 -0.13 20.47 -3.27
N MET A 101 -0.96 19.72 -4.01
CA MET A 101 -1.14 19.90 -5.44
C MET A 101 -2.60 20.21 -5.84
N PRO A 102 -2.80 21.04 -6.88
CA PRO A 102 -1.79 21.87 -7.54
C PRO A 102 -1.27 22.99 -6.62
N ASN A 103 0.04 23.26 -6.66
CA ASN A 103 0.67 24.22 -5.76
C ASN A 103 0.27 25.69 -6.01
N ASP A 104 -0.40 25.96 -7.14
CA ASP A 104 -0.96 27.26 -7.49
C ASP A 104 -2.40 27.45 -6.99
N GLY A 105 -2.98 26.43 -6.32
CA GLY A 105 -4.34 26.48 -5.79
C GLY A 105 -5.42 26.42 -6.86
N SER A 106 -5.10 26.04 -8.10
CA SER A 106 -6.04 25.98 -9.23
C SER A 106 -7.14 24.93 -9.06
N ALA A 107 -6.92 23.92 -8.22
CA ALA A 107 -7.89 22.87 -7.91
C ALA A 107 -7.66 22.27 -6.51
N THR A 108 -8.65 21.53 -6.02
CA THR A 108 -8.49 20.60 -4.90
C THR A 108 -8.58 19.19 -5.45
N VAL A 109 -7.68 18.31 -5.03
CA VAL A 109 -7.67 16.90 -5.42
C VAL A 109 -8.05 16.07 -4.20
N ASN A 110 -9.10 15.24 -4.31
CA ASN A 110 -9.46 14.31 -3.25
C ASN A 110 -8.72 12.96 -3.40
N ASP A 111 -8.78 12.09 -2.38
CA ASP A 111 -8.08 10.80 -2.36
C ASP A 111 -8.33 9.92 -3.61
N ALA A 112 -9.58 9.87 -4.10
CA ALA A 112 -9.93 9.05 -5.25
C ALA A 112 -9.30 9.59 -6.52
N GLU A 113 -9.40 10.90 -6.74
CA GLU A 113 -8.76 11.59 -7.86
C GLU A 113 -7.23 11.45 -7.80
N ALA A 114 -6.64 11.55 -6.61
CA ALA A 114 -5.21 11.35 -6.42
C ALA A 114 -4.78 9.91 -6.77
N MET A 115 -5.54 8.89 -6.37
CA MET A 115 -5.27 7.50 -6.77
C MET A 115 -5.39 7.29 -8.28
N ASP A 116 -6.36 7.91 -8.93
CA ASP A 116 -6.52 7.84 -10.40
C ASP A 116 -5.35 8.53 -11.13
N LEU A 117 -4.92 9.70 -10.65
CA LEU A 117 -3.73 10.40 -11.15
C LEU A 117 -2.45 9.60 -10.93
N VAL A 118 -2.28 8.97 -9.76
CA VAL A 118 -1.16 8.08 -9.49
C VAL A 118 -1.17 6.91 -10.46
N ALA A 119 -2.32 6.25 -10.68
CA ALA A 119 -2.44 5.16 -11.65
C ALA A 119 -1.98 5.59 -13.06
N TYR A 120 -2.34 6.80 -13.49
CA TYR A 120 -1.84 7.36 -14.75
C TYR A 120 -0.33 7.56 -14.75
N VAL A 121 0.26 8.13 -13.68
CA VAL A 121 1.72 8.26 -13.55
C VAL A 121 2.40 6.89 -13.60
N LEU A 122 1.82 5.86 -12.95
CA LEU A 122 2.37 4.50 -13.01
C LEU A 122 2.37 3.94 -14.44
N GLN A 123 1.30 4.15 -15.19
CA GLN A 123 1.18 3.73 -16.59
C GLN A 123 2.20 4.45 -17.48
N GLN A 124 2.37 5.76 -17.33
CA GLN A 124 3.35 6.52 -18.12
C GLN A 124 4.80 6.11 -17.82
N ASN A 125 5.06 5.61 -16.61
CA ASN A 125 6.35 5.05 -16.21
C ASN A 125 6.51 3.55 -16.53
N GLY A 126 5.58 2.95 -17.28
CA GLY A 126 5.70 1.57 -17.76
C GLY A 126 5.46 0.48 -16.73
N MET A 127 4.90 0.79 -15.56
CA MET A 127 4.50 -0.24 -14.60
C MET A 127 3.30 -1.03 -15.12
N PRO A 128 3.26 -2.36 -14.92
CA PRO A 128 2.21 -3.20 -15.48
C PRO A 128 0.84 -2.88 -14.87
N THR A 129 -0.21 -3.09 -15.65
CA THR A 129 -1.60 -3.02 -15.16
C THR A 129 -2.01 -4.36 -14.54
N GLY A 130 -2.96 -4.33 -13.60
CA GLY A 130 -3.60 -5.52 -13.04
C GLY A 130 -5.12 -5.47 -13.07
N PRO A 131 -5.79 -6.44 -12.42
CA PRO A 131 -7.23 -6.64 -12.53
C PRO A 131 -8.04 -5.73 -11.59
N ASN A 132 -7.42 -5.14 -10.57
CA ASN A 132 -8.09 -4.31 -9.57
C ASN A 132 -7.63 -2.86 -9.65
N PRO A 133 -8.53 -1.88 -9.43
CA PRO A 133 -8.12 -0.48 -9.37
C PRO A 133 -7.25 -0.24 -8.14
N LEU A 134 -6.37 0.76 -8.26
CA LEU A 134 -5.64 1.28 -7.11
C LEU A 134 -6.64 1.79 -6.08
N SER A 135 -6.58 1.20 -4.90
CA SER A 135 -7.41 1.48 -3.73
C SER A 135 -6.56 1.81 -2.52
N LYS A 136 -7.18 2.35 -1.47
CA LYS A 136 -6.52 2.69 -0.19
C LYS A 136 -5.71 1.54 0.42
N ASP A 137 -6.15 0.29 0.24
CA ASP A 137 -5.41 -0.85 0.77
C ASP A 137 -4.15 -1.14 -0.06
N SER A 138 -4.26 -1.02 -1.39
CA SER A 138 -3.17 -1.28 -2.32
C SER A 138 -2.14 -0.15 -2.44
N THR A 139 -2.42 1.04 -1.91
CA THR A 139 -1.42 2.13 -1.86
C THR A 139 -0.28 1.87 -0.87
N SER A 140 -0.38 0.81 -0.06
CA SER A 140 0.76 0.29 0.71
C SER A 140 1.88 -0.29 -0.18
N ALA A 141 1.61 -0.55 -1.46
CA ALA A 141 2.60 -1.09 -2.37
C ALA A 141 3.79 -0.13 -2.57
N THR A 142 4.99 -0.69 -2.53
CA THR A 142 6.24 0.06 -2.72
C THR A 142 6.49 0.37 -4.18
N ILE A 143 6.89 1.60 -4.47
CA ILE A 143 7.29 2.04 -5.80
C ILE A 143 8.66 1.46 -6.12
N VAL A 144 8.74 0.71 -7.21
CA VAL A 144 9.98 0.13 -7.76
C VAL A 144 10.04 0.39 -9.25
N ARG A 145 11.26 0.39 -9.82
CA ARG A 145 11.44 0.51 -11.27
C ARG A 145 10.71 -0.65 -12.00
N PRO A 146 10.10 -0.37 -13.17
CA PRO A 146 9.45 -1.40 -13.98
C PRO A 146 10.45 -2.49 -14.37
N LYS A 147 10.01 -3.75 -14.37
CA LYS A 147 10.81 -4.85 -14.92
C LYS A 147 10.95 -4.63 -16.44
N LYS A 148 12.18 -4.74 -16.93
CA LYS A 148 12.48 -4.74 -18.38
C LYS A 148 11.94 -6.00 -19.05
#